data_AF-A0A804NLF2-F1
#
_entry.id   AF-A0A804NLF2-F1
#
_cell.length_a   1.000
_cell.length_b   1.000
_cell.length_c   1.000
_cell.angle_alpha   90.00
_cell.angle_beta   90.00
_cell.angle_gamma   90.00
#
_symmetry.space_group_name_H-M   'P 1'
#
loop_
_entity.id
_entity.type
_entity.pdbx_description
1 polymer ?
#
loop_
_entity_poly.entity_id
_entity_poly.type
_entity_poly.pdbx_seq_one_letter_code
_entity_poly.pdbx_strand_id
1 'polypeptide(L)'
;MDDNVVTEEDLNANFLIPPDESIYGGRSRAQVCCESLIDFNPMVRVFVEKGDPSLIDGEFLDKFDIVVLSRASLKTKLLINENCRKRSKHIAFYTIDCKDSCGEIFVDLQKHSYVQKKPGGATEQQELTYSSLQEAISVPWNSLPKKTAKLYFAMRVLEDYELSEGRSPGETTLSDIDAVLARRKDMCDKMSLNESRIPTTLVERLLAAGKKEHPPVCAILGGILGQEVIKSISCKGDPVKNFFYFDVADGKGVIEDIPPPPPAK
;
A
#
# COMPACT_ATOMS: atom_id res chain seq x y z
N MET A 1 14.70 0.19 4.65
CA MET A 1 15.07 -1.23 4.56
C MET A 1 14.73 -1.68 3.16
N ASP A 2 15.74 -2.05 2.36
CA ASP A 2 15.60 -2.67 1.03
C ASP A 2 16.99 -3.21 0.64
N ASP A 3 17.12 -4.53 0.72
CA ASP A 3 18.38 -5.24 0.48
C ASP A 3 18.59 -5.60 -0.99
N ASN A 4 17.61 -5.31 -1.87
CA ASN A 4 17.77 -5.54 -3.30
C ASN A 4 18.91 -4.68 -3.86
N VAL A 5 19.76 -5.28 -4.68
CA VAL A 5 20.84 -4.57 -5.38
C VAL A 5 20.23 -3.66 -6.45
N VAL A 6 20.83 -2.49 -6.65
CA VAL A 6 20.43 -1.56 -7.71
C VAL A 6 20.54 -2.23 -9.09
N THR A 7 19.50 -2.10 -9.90
CA THR A 7 19.44 -2.59 -11.29
C THR A 7 19.36 -1.43 -12.28
N GLU A 8 19.55 -1.71 -13.59
CA GLU A 8 19.37 -0.71 -14.64
C GLU A 8 17.93 -0.14 -14.70
N GLU A 9 16.92 -0.93 -14.34
CA GLU A 9 15.54 -0.46 -14.27
C GLU A 9 15.39 0.64 -13.21
N ASP A 10 16.09 0.48 -12.07
CA ASP A 10 16.04 1.44 -10.98
C ASP A 10 16.62 2.81 -11.39
N LEU A 11 17.66 2.84 -12.23
CA LEU A 11 18.24 4.09 -12.75
C LEU A 11 17.24 4.90 -13.58
N ASN A 12 16.29 4.24 -14.23
CA ASN A 12 15.28 4.87 -15.07
C ASN A 12 14.03 5.28 -14.27
N ALA A 13 13.77 4.64 -13.14
CA ALA A 13 12.54 4.80 -12.37
C ALA A 13 12.72 5.54 -11.02
N ASN A 14 13.94 5.62 -10.49
CA ASN A 14 14.23 6.16 -9.17
C ASN A 14 15.28 7.28 -9.21
N PHE A 15 14.81 8.52 -9.10
CA PHE A 15 15.67 9.71 -9.15
C PHE A 15 16.62 9.85 -7.95
N LEU A 16 16.45 9.05 -6.88
CA LEU A 16 17.37 9.03 -5.74
C LEU A 16 18.64 8.23 -6.02
N ILE A 17 18.72 7.51 -7.14
CA ILE A 17 19.89 6.72 -7.52
C ILE A 17 20.66 7.49 -8.59
N PRO A 18 21.85 8.03 -8.27
CA PRO A 18 22.67 8.72 -9.26
C PRO A 18 23.11 7.76 -10.38
N PRO A 19 23.15 8.19 -11.66
CA PRO A 19 23.60 7.37 -12.78
C PRO A 19 25.14 7.28 -12.84
N ASP A 20 25.76 6.87 -11.73
CA ASP A 20 27.20 6.69 -11.58
C ASP A 20 27.48 5.32 -10.94
N GLU A 21 28.02 4.39 -11.73
CA GLU A 21 28.30 3.01 -11.30
C GLU A 21 29.28 2.95 -10.12
N SER A 22 30.18 3.93 -9.99
CA SER A 22 31.07 4.01 -8.83
C SER A 22 30.32 4.26 -7.52
N ILE A 23 29.11 4.84 -7.60
CA ILE A 23 28.23 5.13 -6.46
C ILE A 23 27.32 3.96 -6.15
N TYR A 24 26.71 3.30 -7.14
CA TYR A 24 25.68 2.26 -6.89
C TYR A 24 26.18 0.81 -7.05
N GLY A 25 27.32 0.58 -7.68
CA GLY A 25 27.81 -0.76 -8.05
C GLY A 25 27.83 -1.74 -6.87
N GLY A 26 27.01 -2.79 -6.95
CA GLY A 26 26.91 -3.85 -5.93
C GLY A 26 26.29 -3.44 -4.59
N ARG A 27 25.79 -2.21 -4.45
CA ARG A 27 25.13 -1.71 -3.24
C ARG A 27 23.63 -1.92 -3.29
N SER A 28 23.00 -1.98 -2.11
CA SER A 28 21.54 -2.09 -2.05
C SER A 28 20.86 -0.76 -2.36
N ARG A 29 19.62 -0.82 -2.85
CA ARG A 29 18.76 0.35 -3.09
C ARG A 29 18.66 1.23 -1.85
N ALA A 30 18.48 0.64 -0.67
CA ALA A 30 18.42 1.41 0.56
C ALA A 30 19.72 2.17 0.85
N GLN A 31 20.89 1.55 0.61
CA GLN A 31 22.18 2.20 0.83
C GLN A 31 22.41 3.39 -0.09
N VAL A 32 22.03 3.26 -1.37
CA VAL A 32 22.23 4.34 -2.36
C VAL A 32 21.22 5.47 -2.13
N CYS A 33 19.94 5.13 -1.95
CA CYS A 33 18.91 6.14 -1.67
C CYS A 33 19.14 6.90 -0.36
N CYS A 34 19.71 6.25 0.66
CA CYS A 34 20.00 6.90 1.94
C CYS A 34 20.96 8.10 1.77
N GLU A 35 22.02 7.95 0.98
CA GLU A 35 22.99 9.02 0.74
C GLU A 35 22.32 10.23 0.07
N SER A 36 21.53 9.99 -0.98
CA SER A 36 20.80 11.06 -1.67
C SER A 36 19.75 11.73 -0.77
N LEU A 37 19.07 10.97 0.10
CA LEU A 37 18.03 11.52 0.98
C LEU A 37 18.59 12.44 2.08
N ILE A 38 19.82 12.21 2.53
CA ILE A 38 20.48 13.08 3.52
C ILE A 38 20.66 14.50 2.97
N ASP A 39 20.97 14.63 1.68
CA ASP A 39 21.19 15.92 1.02
C ASP A 39 19.90 16.76 0.90
N PHE A 40 18.72 16.13 0.91
CA PHE A 40 17.44 16.84 0.81
C PHE A 40 17.12 17.65 2.07
N ASN A 41 17.50 17.15 3.25
CA ASN A 41 17.30 17.85 4.51
C ASN A 41 18.30 17.36 5.58
N PRO A 42 19.40 18.09 5.81
CA PRO A 42 20.43 17.71 6.79
C PRO A 42 19.95 17.60 8.25
N MET A 43 18.75 18.13 8.57
CA MET A 43 18.15 18.01 9.90
C MET A 43 17.49 16.64 10.12
N VAL A 44 17.20 15.90 9.05
CA VAL A 44 16.60 14.57 9.11
C VAL A 44 17.72 13.54 9.11
N ARG A 45 17.72 12.65 10.11
CA ARG A 45 18.64 11.51 10.16
C ARG A 45 18.02 10.35 9.41
N VAL A 46 18.71 9.88 8.38
CA VAL A 46 18.29 8.74 7.56
C VAL A 46 19.18 7.56 7.89
N PHE A 47 18.58 6.39 8.11
CA PHE A 47 19.29 5.16 8.47
C PHE A 47 18.90 4.02 7.54
N VAL A 48 19.86 3.12 7.31
CA VAL A 48 19.65 1.88 6.57
C VAL A 48 19.60 0.73 7.54
N GLU A 49 18.49 0.00 7.49
CA GLU A 49 18.33 -1.28 8.18
C GLU A 49 18.30 -2.39 7.13
N LYS A 50 19.06 -3.46 7.40
CA LYS A 50 19.10 -4.66 6.57
C LYS A 50 18.11 -5.69 7.08
N GLY A 51 17.65 -6.56 6.19
CA GLY A 51 16.81 -7.70 6.52
C GLY A 51 15.52 -7.78 5.72
N ASP A 52 14.84 -8.90 5.91
CA ASP A 52 13.53 -9.15 5.34
C ASP A 52 12.45 -8.53 6.27
N PRO A 53 11.57 -7.66 5.75
CA PRO A 53 10.44 -7.13 6.52
C PRO A 53 9.58 -8.20 7.19
N SER A 54 9.52 -9.42 6.65
CA SER A 54 8.76 -10.54 7.24
C SER A 54 9.34 -11.05 8.56
N LEU A 55 10.61 -10.71 8.86
CA LEU A 55 11.33 -11.11 10.07
C LEU A 55 11.39 -9.99 11.12
N ILE A 56 10.79 -8.83 10.85
CA ILE A 56 10.75 -7.71 11.79
C ILE A 56 9.93 -8.11 13.03
N ASP A 57 10.55 -7.99 14.19
CA ASP A 57 9.91 -8.23 15.48
C ASP A 57 9.27 -6.95 16.07
N GLY A 58 8.57 -7.12 17.18
CA GLY A 58 7.90 -6.01 17.85
C GLY A 58 8.86 -5.00 18.50
N GLU A 59 10.05 -5.43 18.94
CA GLU A 59 11.03 -4.53 19.55
C GLU A 59 11.62 -3.57 18.52
N PHE A 60 11.82 -4.04 17.30
CA PHE A 60 12.21 -3.19 16.18
C PHE A 60 11.12 -2.18 15.85
N LEU A 61 9.85 -2.61 15.77
CA LEU A 61 8.73 -1.72 15.46
C LEU A 61 8.56 -0.59 16.49
N ASP A 62 8.80 -0.84 17.78
CA ASP A 62 8.69 0.17 18.84
C ASP A 62 9.55 1.42 18.63
N LYS A 63 10.61 1.30 17.82
CA LYS A 63 11.50 2.42 17.46
C LYS A 63 10.81 3.46 16.57
N PHE A 64 9.68 3.13 15.95
CA PHE A 64 9.00 3.95 14.96
C PHE A 64 7.62 4.39 15.44
N ASP A 65 7.17 5.56 15.01
CA ASP A 65 5.77 6.03 15.20
C ASP A 65 4.89 5.65 14.00
N ILE A 66 5.52 5.46 12.84
CA ILE A 66 4.85 5.18 11.57
C ILE A 66 5.64 4.11 10.82
N VAL A 67 4.92 3.16 10.24
CA VAL A 67 5.46 2.09 9.40
C VAL A 67 4.77 2.13 8.04
N VAL A 68 5.57 2.23 6.98
CA VAL A 68 5.11 2.21 5.59
C VAL A 68 5.71 0.99 4.91
N LEU A 69 4.86 0.11 4.37
CA LEU A 69 5.27 -1.04 3.57
C LEU A 69 4.97 -0.79 2.09
N SER A 70 5.95 -1.05 1.24
CA SER A 70 5.77 -1.12 -0.21
C SER A 70 6.31 -2.44 -0.76
N ARG A 71 5.73 -2.91 -1.87
CA ARG A 71 6.17 -4.13 -2.58
C ARG A 71 6.28 -5.39 -1.70
N ALA A 72 5.52 -5.45 -0.61
CA ALA A 72 5.52 -6.57 0.33
C ALA A 72 4.40 -7.56 -0.01
N SER A 73 4.60 -8.85 0.25
CA SER A 73 3.54 -9.86 0.07
C SER A 73 2.37 -9.59 1.01
N LEU A 74 1.15 -10.01 0.62
CA LEU A 74 -0.04 -9.85 1.46
C LEU A 74 0.18 -10.44 2.86
N LYS A 75 0.82 -11.62 2.94
CA LYS A 75 1.22 -12.25 4.20
C LYS A 75 2.05 -11.32 5.09
N THR A 76 3.03 -10.62 4.51
CA THR A 76 3.90 -9.69 5.25
C THR A 76 3.14 -8.42 5.66
N LYS A 77 2.30 -7.87 4.78
CA LYS A 77 1.46 -6.71 5.10
C LYS A 77 0.55 -7.01 6.31
N LEU A 78 -0.10 -8.17 6.31
CA LEU A 78 -0.98 -8.62 7.39
C LEU A 78 -0.21 -8.82 8.71
N LEU A 79 0.94 -9.50 8.65
CA LEU A 79 1.80 -9.74 9.82
C LEU A 79 2.23 -8.42 10.47
N ILE A 80 2.75 -7.47 9.69
CA ILE A 80 3.27 -6.21 10.24
C ILE A 80 2.14 -5.30 10.73
N ASN A 81 1.00 -5.22 10.03
CA ASN A 81 -0.15 -4.47 10.51
C ASN A 81 -0.64 -4.97 11.88
N GLU A 82 -0.78 -6.29 12.02
CA GLU A 82 -1.18 -6.92 13.27
C GLU A 82 -0.14 -6.70 14.39
N ASN A 83 1.15 -6.78 14.07
CA ASN A 83 2.21 -6.50 15.03
C ASN A 83 2.20 -5.03 15.49
N CYS A 84 1.93 -4.07 14.59
CA CYS A 84 1.76 -2.65 14.94
C CYS A 84 0.58 -2.43 15.91
N ARG A 85 -0.54 -3.12 15.71
CA ARG A 85 -1.72 -3.06 16.58
C ARG A 85 -1.50 -3.67 17.96
N LYS A 86 -0.63 -4.68 18.07
CA LYS A 86 -0.29 -5.33 19.35
C LYS A 86 0.70 -4.55 20.20
N ARG A 87 1.30 -3.48 19.68
CA ARG A 87 2.24 -2.66 20.44
C ARG A 87 1.52 -1.85 21.51
N SER A 88 2.19 -1.61 22.63
CA SER A 88 1.72 -0.69 23.67
C SER A 88 1.82 0.76 23.21
N LYS A 89 2.81 1.06 22.37
CA LYS A 89 2.96 2.32 21.65
C LYS A 89 2.02 2.34 20.45
N HIS A 90 1.37 3.48 20.20
CA HIS A 90 0.60 3.68 18.98
C HIS A 90 1.55 3.77 17.78
N ILE A 91 1.36 2.89 16.80
CA ILE A 91 2.12 2.89 15.55
C ILE A 91 1.11 2.96 14.40
N ALA A 92 1.19 4.04 13.62
CA ALA A 92 0.38 4.17 12.40
C ALA A 92 0.97 3.27 11.31
N PHE A 93 0.10 2.56 10.59
CA PHE A 93 0.49 1.62 9.57
C PHE A 93 -0.06 2.02 8.21
N TYR A 94 0.79 1.93 7.19
CA TYR A 94 0.44 2.21 5.80
C TYR A 94 0.98 1.13 4.88
N THR A 95 0.26 0.84 3.80
CA THR A 95 0.83 0.18 2.62
C THR A 95 0.70 1.06 1.41
N ILE A 96 1.62 0.92 0.46
CA ILE A 96 1.58 1.59 -0.84
C ILE A 96 2.09 0.65 -1.91
N ASP A 97 1.29 0.49 -2.97
CA ASP A 97 1.64 -0.33 -4.11
C ASP A 97 1.36 0.43 -5.41
N CYS A 98 2.36 0.44 -6.29
CA CYS A 98 2.22 0.84 -7.68
C CYS A 98 2.37 -0.41 -8.55
N LYS A 99 1.33 -0.73 -9.32
CA LYS A 99 1.35 -1.79 -10.33
C LYS A 99 1.17 -1.10 -11.69
N ASP A 100 2.28 -0.61 -12.24
CA ASP A 100 2.33 0.21 -13.47
C ASP A 100 1.34 1.38 -13.44
N SER A 101 0.19 1.23 -14.11
CA SER A 101 -0.85 2.25 -14.27
C SER A 101 -1.91 2.27 -13.16
N CYS A 102 -1.78 1.42 -12.15
CA CYS A 102 -2.68 1.31 -11.02
C CYS A 102 -1.95 1.57 -9.69
N GLY A 103 -2.64 2.15 -8.73
CA GLY A 103 -2.12 2.47 -7.41
C GLY A 103 -3.08 2.15 -6.28
N GLU A 104 -2.53 1.68 -5.16
CA GLU A 104 -3.26 1.46 -3.91
C GLU A 104 -2.46 2.04 -2.74
N ILE A 105 -3.16 2.70 -1.82
CA ILE A 105 -2.67 3.02 -0.49
C ILE A 105 -3.67 2.45 0.52
N PHE A 106 -3.18 1.76 1.54
CA PHE A 106 -3.96 1.39 2.72
C PHE A 106 -3.48 2.20 3.93
N VAL A 107 -4.42 2.54 4.82
CA VAL A 107 -4.18 3.30 6.04
C VAL A 107 -4.83 2.59 7.23
N ASP A 108 -4.06 2.33 8.28
CA ASP A 108 -4.56 1.92 9.60
C ASP A 108 -3.91 2.80 10.68
N LEU A 109 -4.65 3.82 11.13
CA LEU A 109 -4.25 4.66 12.26
C LEU A 109 -4.78 4.15 13.60
N GLN A 110 -5.37 2.95 13.63
CA GLN A 110 -6.03 2.38 14.80
C GLN A 110 -7.12 3.33 15.33
N LYS A 111 -7.05 3.76 16.60
CA LYS A 111 -7.89 4.82 17.14
C LYS A 111 -7.14 6.16 17.06
N HIS A 112 -7.56 7.06 16.19
CA HIS A 112 -6.85 8.29 15.88
C HIS A 112 -7.73 9.54 16.12
N SER A 113 -7.25 10.45 16.97
CA SER A 113 -7.87 11.76 17.20
C SER A 113 -7.13 12.85 16.42
N TYR A 114 -7.87 13.72 15.76
CA TYR A 114 -7.31 14.82 14.96
C TYR A 114 -8.17 16.07 15.03
N VAL A 115 -7.61 17.19 14.58
CA VAL A 115 -8.29 18.48 14.50
C VAL A 115 -8.72 18.74 13.06
N GLN A 116 -10.04 18.82 12.86
CA GLN A 116 -10.65 19.19 11.59
C GLN A 116 -10.92 20.70 11.56
N LYS A 117 -10.59 21.35 10.45
CA LYS A 117 -10.94 22.77 10.21
C LYS A 117 -12.22 22.85 9.40
N LYS A 118 -13.30 23.34 9.99
CA LYS A 118 -14.60 23.51 9.32
C LYS A 118 -14.59 24.73 8.38
N PRO A 119 -15.50 24.76 7.39
CA PRO A 119 -15.80 25.98 6.64
C PRO A 119 -16.15 27.11 7.63
N GLY A 120 -15.42 28.23 7.57
CA GLY A 120 -15.54 29.33 8.55
C GLY A 120 -14.38 29.42 9.56
N GLY A 121 -13.43 28.48 9.54
CA GLY A 121 -12.17 28.58 10.29
C GLY A 121 -12.21 28.02 11.71
N ALA A 122 -13.38 27.64 12.22
CA ALA A 122 -13.51 26.92 13.48
C ALA A 122 -12.81 25.55 13.40
N THR A 123 -12.19 25.14 14.50
CA THR A 123 -11.53 23.84 14.65
C THR A 123 -12.34 22.94 15.57
N GLU A 124 -12.54 21.69 15.17
CA GLU A 124 -13.26 20.69 15.95
C GLU A 124 -12.36 19.46 16.15
N GLN A 125 -12.38 18.90 17.35
CA GLN A 125 -11.73 17.62 17.61
C GLN A 125 -12.60 16.49 17.06
N GLN A 126 -11.99 15.60 16.30
CA GLN A 126 -12.63 14.43 15.69
C GLN A 126 -11.86 13.18 16.09
N GLU A 127 -12.51 12.03 15.99
CA GLU A 127 -11.92 10.73 16.27
C GLU A 127 -12.37 9.73 15.20
N LEU A 128 -11.42 8.96 14.67
CA LEU A 128 -11.67 7.88 13.73
C LEU A 128 -11.11 6.57 14.29
N THR A 129 -11.87 5.50 14.12
CA THR A 129 -11.40 4.14 14.35
C THR A 129 -11.23 3.44 13.02
N TYR A 130 -10.03 2.90 12.79
CA TYR A 130 -9.64 2.15 11.61
C TYR A 130 -9.75 0.65 11.88
N SER A 131 -10.09 -0.11 10.84
CA SER A 131 -10.01 -1.57 10.81
C SER A 131 -8.58 -1.99 10.46
N SER A 132 -8.14 -3.16 10.93
CA SER A 132 -6.90 -3.79 10.45
C SER A 132 -7.02 -4.10 8.96
N LEU A 133 -5.88 -4.31 8.32
CA LEU A 133 -5.83 -4.77 6.93
C LEU A 133 -6.59 -6.10 6.78
N GLN A 134 -6.40 -7.04 7.72
CA GLN A 134 -7.11 -8.32 7.72
C GLN A 134 -8.62 -8.12 7.74
N GLU A 135 -9.13 -7.30 8.66
CA GLU A 135 -10.56 -6.98 8.74
C GLU A 135 -11.07 -6.36 7.44
N ALA A 136 -10.36 -5.35 6.94
CA ALA A 136 -10.78 -4.60 5.76
C ALA A 136 -10.86 -5.46 4.48
N ILE A 137 -9.91 -6.37 4.25
CA ILE A 137 -9.93 -7.25 3.07
C ILE A 137 -10.87 -8.45 3.22
N SER A 138 -11.32 -8.76 4.44
CA SER A 138 -12.22 -9.90 4.72
C SER A 138 -13.70 -9.53 4.60
N VAL A 139 -14.02 -8.27 4.29
CA VAL A 139 -15.41 -7.79 4.20
C VAL A 139 -16.13 -8.48 3.03
N PRO A 140 -17.31 -9.09 3.25
CA PRO A 140 -18.13 -9.65 2.19
C PRO A 140 -18.42 -8.62 1.09
N TRP A 141 -18.08 -8.92 -0.17
CA TRP A 141 -18.20 -7.94 -1.26
C TRP A 141 -19.64 -7.53 -1.57
N ASN A 142 -20.63 -8.37 -1.26
CA ASN A 142 -22.04 -8.03 -1.35
C ASN A 142 -22.50 -6.97 -0.34
N SER A 143 -21.73 -6.74 0.73
CA SER A 143 -21.99 -5.71 1.74
C SER A 143 -21.35 -4.36 1.39
N LEU A 144 -20.42 -4.34 0.43
CA LEU A 144 -19.75 -3.13 0.00
C LEU A 144 -20.65 -2.25 -0.88
N PRO A 145 -20.46 -0.91 -0.86
CA PRO A 145 -21.18 0.00 -1.73
C PRO A 145 -21.11 -0.41 -3.21
N LYS A 146 -22.23 -0.24 -3.93
CA LYS A 146 -22.28 -0.52 -5.38
C LYS A 146 -21.26 0.30 -6.19
N LYS A 147 -20.80 1.42 -5.65
CA LYS A 147 -19.82 2.32 -6.27
C LYS A 147 -18.36 2.00 -5.93
N THR A 148 -18.10 0.99 -5.08
CA THR A 148 -16.73 0.61 -4.71
C THR A 148 -15.89 0.34 -5.95
N ALA A 149 -14.70 0.93 -5.97
CA ALA A 149 -13.75 0.89 -7.07
C ALA A 149 -13.52 -0.54 -7.57
N LYS A 150 -13.53 -0.71 -8.90
CA LYS A 150 -13.24 -2.02 -9.52
C LYS A 150 -11.82 -2.50 -9.20
N LEU A 151 -10.90 -1.54 -9.05
CA LEU A 151 -9.51 -1.80 -8.68
C LEU A 151 -9.38 -2.47 -7.31
N TYR A 152 -10.21 -2.11 -6.32
CA TYR A 152 -10.25 -2.82 -5.03
C TYR A 152 -10.41 -4.33 -5.24
N PHE A 153 -11.45 -4.74 -5.96
CA PHE A 153 -11.73 -6.16 -6.18
C PHE A 153 -10.64 -6.86 -6.99
N ALA A 154 -10.11 -6.20 -8.03
CA ALA A 154 -9.05 -6.75 -8.86
C ALA A 154 -7.74 -6.98 -8.07
N MET A 155 -7.37 -6.01 -7.20
CA MET A 155 -6.23 -6.15 -6.29
C MET A 155 -6.44 -7.30 -5.31
N ARG A 156 -7.63 -7.43 -4.71
CA ARG A 156 -7.95 -8.55 -3.80
C ARG A 156 -7.83 -9.91 -4.47
N VAL A 157 -8.32 -10.06 -5.71
CA VAL A 157 -8.17 -11.30 -6.48
C VAL A 157 -6.71 -11.62 -6.73
N LEU A 158 -5.92 -10.62 -7.16
CA LEU A 158 -4.52 -10.82 -7.47
C LEU A 158 -3.70 -11.19 -6.23
N GLU A 159 -3.88 -10.47 -5.12
CA GLU A 159 -3.15 -10.75 -3.88
C GLU A 159 -3.50 -12.13 -3.29
N ASP A 160 -4.76 -12.55 -3.41
CA ASP A 160 -5.22 -13.84 -2.94
C ASP A 160 -4.69 -15.00 -3.81
N TYR A 161 -4.59 -14.80 -5.13
CA TYR A 161 -3.90 -15.72 -6.03
C TYR A 161 -2.38 -15.78 -5.76
N GLU A 162 -1.72 -14.62 -5.62
CA GLU A 162 -0.31 -14.54 -5.26
C GLU A 162 -0.04 -15.31 -3.96
N LEU A 163 -0.90 -15.11 -2.94
CA LEU A 163 -0.80 -15.81 -1.67
C LEU A 163 -1.03 -17.33 -1.79
N SER A 164 -2.02 -17.79 -2.57
CA SER A 164 -2.32 -19.22 -2.70
C SER A 164 -1.24 -19.99 -3.43
N GLU A 165 -0.60 -19.37 -4.41
CA GLU A 165 0.46 -19.95 -5.21
C GLU A 165 1.87 -19.70 -4.64
N GLY A 166 1.97 -18.99 -3.51
CA GLY A 166 3.25 -18.62 -2.90
C GLY A 166 4.09 -17.69 -3.78
N ARG A 167 3.46 -16.92 -4.66
CA ARG A 167 4.12 -15.93 -5.51
C ARG A 167 4.39 -14.65 -4.72
N SER A 168 5.50 -14.00 -5.02
CA SER A 168 5.79 -12.65 -4.51
C SER A 168 5.07 -11.59 -5.37
N PRO A 169 4.81 -10.39 -4.83
CA PRO A 169 4.20 -9.31 -5.59
C PRO A 169 4.92 -9.04 -6.91
N GLY A 170 4.15 -9.08 -8.00
CA GLY A 170 4.66 -8.80 -9.35
C GLY A 170 5.38 -9.97 -10.03
N GLU A 171 5.43 -11.15 -9.42
CA GLU A 171 5.89 -12.39 -10.09
C GLU A 171 4.82 -13.05 -10.98
N THR A 172 3.57 -12.62 -10.83
CA THR A 172 2.47 -13.00 -11.71
C THR A 172 2.58 -12.26 -13.04
N THR A 173 2.35 -12.96 -14.14
CA THR A 173 2.42 -12.40 -15.49
C THR A 173 1.15 -12.72 -16.28
N LEU A 174 1.08 -12.26 -17.53
CA LEU A 174 -0.03 -12.60 -18.43
C LEU A 174 -0.19 -14.11 -18.67
N SER A 175 0.84 -14.94 -18.44
CA SER A 175 0.69 -16.40 -18.53
C SER A 175 -0.24 -16.97 -17.46
N ASP A 176 -0.40 -16.26 -16.34
CA ASP A 176 -1.22 -16.70 -15.22
C ASP A 176 -2.70 -16.26 -15.38
N ILE A 177 -3.07 -15.58 -16.47
CA ILE A 177 -4.39 -14.95 -16.66
C ILE A 177 -5.54 -15.93 -16.45
N ASP A 178 -5.49 -17.13 -17.04
CA ASP A 178 -6.57 -18.10 -16.95
C ASP A 178 -6.79 -18.57 -15.49
N ALA A 179 -5.69 -18.77 -14.75
CA ALA A 179 -5.74 -19.16 -13.34
C ALA A 179 -6.28 -18.01 -12.47
N VAL A 180 -5.86 -16.78 -12.73
CA VAL A 180 -6.34 -15.59 -12.02
C VAL A 180 -7.82 -15.32 -12.31
N LEU A 181 -8.29 -15.55 -13.55
CA LEU A 181 -9.70 -15.43 -13.90
C LEU A 181 -10.55 -16.55 -13.27
N ALA A 182 -10.01 -17.76 -13.14
CA ALA A 182 -10.66 -18.83 -12.37
C ALA A 182 -10.77 -18.44 -10.89
N ARG A 183 -9.72 -17.83 -10.32
CA ARG A 183 -9.74 -17.33 -8.93
C ARG A 183 -10.75 -16.19 -8.75
N ARG A 184 -10.78 -15.25 -9.68
CA ARG A 184 -11.79 -14.17 -9.75
C ARG A 184 -13.20 -14.72 -9.66
N LYS A 185 -13.50 -15.75 -10.47
CA LYS A 185 -14.80 -16.40 -10.51
C LYS A 185 -15.16 -17.00 -9.15
N ASP A 186 -14.27 -17.81 -8.58
CA ASP A 186 -14.47 -18.45 -7.28
C ASP A 186 -14.75 -17.42 -6.16
N MET A 187 -14.00 -16.33 -6.11
CA MET A 187 -14.21 -15.26 -5.14
C MET A 187 -15.53 -14.51 -5.38
N CYS A 188 -15.86 -14.20 -6.64
CA CYS A 188 -17.14 -13.57 -7.00
C CYS A 188 -18.33 -14.43 -6.58
N ASP A 189 -18.28 -15.74 -6.81
CA ASP A 189 -19.33 -16.69 -6.44
C ASP A 189 -19.48 -16.77 -4.91
N LYS A 190 -18.36 -16.92 -4.17
CA LYS A 190 -18.35 -16.97 -2.70
C LYS A 190 -18.87 -15.68 -2.05
N MET A 191 -18.51 -14.53 -2.61
CA MET A 191 -18.84 -13.22 -2.05
C MET A 191 -20.10 -12.60 -2.66
N SER A 192 -20.81 -13.34 -3.52
CA SER A 192 -22.04 -12.91 -4.22
C SER A 192 -21.87 -11.59 -4.98
N LEU A 193 -20.77 -11.44 -5.72
CA LEU A 193 -20.48 -10.28 -6.56
C LEU A 193 -20.56 -10.67 -8.04
N ASN A 194 -21.18 -9.82 -8.87
CA ASN A 194 -21.19 -10.01 -10.31
C ASN A 194 -19.77 -9.84 -10.90
N GLU A 195 -19.28 -10.83 -11.66
CA GLU A 195 -17.94 -10.85 -12.27
C GLU A 195 -17.62 -9.59 -13.11
N SER A 196 -18.63 -8.94 -13.70
CA SER A 196 -18.46 -7.68 -14.46
C SER A 196 -17.92 -6.50 -13.63
N ARG A 197 -17.95 -6.61 -12.29
CA ARG A 197 -17.30 -5.66 -11.37
C ARG A 197 -15.78 -5.77 -11.39
N ILE A 198 -15.23 -6.83 -11.97
CA ILE A 198 -13.79 -7.09 -12.09
C ILE A 198 -13.45 -7.34 -13.58
N PRO A 199 -13.34 -6.28 -14.39
CA PRO A 199 -13.11 -6.40 -15.83
C PRO A 199 -11.83 -7.18 -16.13
N THR A 200 -11.90 -8.12 -17.08
CA THR A 200 -10.73 -8.90 -17.51
C THR A 200 -9.57 -8.00 -17.95
N THR A 201 -9.87 -6.90 -18.65
CA THR A 201 -8.88 -5.91 -19.07
C THR A 201 -8.12 -5.26 -17.92
N LEU A 202 -8.75 -5.11 -16.75
CA LEU A 202 -8.09 -4.59 -15.56
C LEU A 202 -7.14 -5.63 -14.97
N VAL A 203 -7.56 -6.91 -14.93
CA VAL A 203 -6.71 -8.02 -14.48
C VAL A 203 -5.50 -8.19 -15.39
N GLU A 204 -5.70 -8.16 -16.71
CA GLU A 204 -4.61 -8.22 -17.70
C GLU A 204 -3.60 -7.09 -17.49
N ARG A 205 -4.05 -5.86 -17.25
CA ARG A 205 -3.17 -4.71 -16.95
C ARG A 205 -2.34 -4.95 -15.69
N LEU A 206 -2.96 -5.42 -14.61
CA LEU A 206 -2.25 -5.70 -13.36
C LEU A 206 -1.21 -6.81 -13.52
N LEU A 207 -1.51 -7.84 -14.33
CA LEU A 207 -0.56 -8.92 -14.64
C LEU A 207 0.55 -8.48 -15.60
N ALA A 208 0.24 -7.63 -16.58
CA ALA A 208 1.22 -7.07 -17.50
C ALA A 208 2.21 -6.11 -16.82
N ALA A 209 1.77 -5.46 -15.73
CA ALA A 209 2.61 -4.62 -14.89
C ALA A 209 3.78 -5.42 -14.29
N GLY A 210 3.52 -6.63 -13.79
CA GLY A 210 4.52 -7.43 -13.08
C GLY A 210 5.18 -6.63 -11.96
N LYS A 211 6.51 -6.48 -12.04
CA LYS A 211 7.33 -5.71 -11.08
C LYS A 211 7.48 -4.22 -11.43
N LYS A 212 6.92 -3.76 -12.56
CA LYS A 212 7.10 -2.41 -13.08
C LYS A 212 6.29 -1.39 -12.30
N GLU A 213 6.90 -0.25 -12.09
CA GLU A 213 6.28 0.93 -11.50
C GLU A 213 6.37 2.09 -12.49
N HIS A 214 5.30 2.86 -12.64
CA HIS A 214 5.28 3.99 -13.56
C HIS A 214 5.60 5.29 -12.79
N PRO A 215 6.71 5.99 -13.07
CA PRO A 215 7.15 7.13 -12.26
C PRO A 215 6.08 8.24 -12.04
N PRO A 216 5.25 8.60 -13.04
CA PRO A 216 4.12 9.52 -12.82
C PRO A 216 3.11 9.02 -11.78
N VAL A 217 2.81 7.73 -11.76
CA VAL A 217 1.91 7.11 -10.76
C VAL A 217 2.57 7.10 -9.39
N CYS A 218 3.86 6.76 -9.31
CA CYS A 218 4.63 6.84 -8.07
C CYS A 218 4.63 8.25 -7.49
N ALA A 219 4.75 9.29 -8.32
CA ALA A 219 4.68 10.68 -7.87
C ALA A 219 3.30 11.05 -7.30
N ILE A 220 2.21 10.58 -7.92
CA ILE A 220 0.84 10.78 -7.40
C ILE A 220 0.67 10.09 -6.05
N LEU A 221 0.99 8.79 -5.98
CA LEU A 221 0.83 8.00 -4.76
C LEU A 221 1.74 8.50 -3.64
N GLY A 222 3.01 8.78 -3.94
CA GLY A 222 3.97 9.31 -2.99
C GLY A 222 3.59 10.70 -2.47
N GLY A 223 3.04 11.55 -3.32
CA GLY A 223 2.52 12.86 -2.91
C GLY A 223 1.32 12.76 -1.95
N ILE A 224 0.40 11.84 -2.22
CA ILE A 224 -0.75 11.58 -1.35
C ILE A 224 -0.29 10.95 -0.04
N LEU A 225 0.48 9.86 -0.09
CA LEU A 225 0.97 9.18 1.11
C LEU A 225 1.82 10.10 1.98
N GLY A 226 2.71 10.90 1.39
CA GLY A 226 3.51 11.87 2.13
C GLY A 226 2.66 12.87 2.90
N GLN A 227 1.55 13.34 2.31
CA GLN A 227 0.59 14.18 3.02
C GLN A 227 -0.13 13.42 4.13
N GLU A 228 -0.54 12.17 3.90
CA GLU A 228 -1.20 11.35 4.93
C GLU A 228 -0.31 11.07 6.14
N VAL A 229 0.98 10.84 5.91
CA VAL A 229 1.99 10.72 6.98
C VAL A 229 2.12 12.03 7.77
N ILE A 230 2.12 13.19 7.10
CA ILE A 230 2.17 14.50 7.80
C ILE A 230 0.89 14.72 8.63
N LYS A 231 -0.28 14.35 8.10
CA LYS A 231 -1.56 14.49 8.82
C LYS A 231 -1.60 13.64 10.08
N SER A 232 -1.13 12.39 10.01
CA SER A 232 -1.12 11.50 11.18
C SER A 232 -0.15 11.96 12.28
N ILE A 233 1.04 12.46 11.92
CA ILE A 233 1.99 13.02 12.91
C ILE A 233 1.49 14.34 13.50
N SER A 234 0.93 15.22 12.66
CA SER A 234 0.51 16.56 13.09
C SER A 234 -0.87 16.58 13.76
N CYS A 235 -1.64 15.49 13.67
CA CYS A 235 -3.03 15.36 14.09
C CYS A 235 -3.93 16.47 13.51
N LYS A 236 -3.66 16.89 12.27
CA LYS A 236 -4.36 17.99 11.60
C LYS A 236 -4.82 17.61 10.21
N GLY A 237 -6.06 17.99 9.89
CA GLY A 237 -6.69 17.70 8.61
C GLY A 237 -7.28 16.30 8.56
N ASP A 238 -8.18 16.08 7.62
CA ASP A 238 -8.90 14.81 7.46
C ASP A 238 -7.97 13.75 6.84
N PRO A 239 -7.67 12.66 7.57
CA PRO A 239 -6.90 11.56 7.02
C PRO A 239 -7.77 10.67 6.11
N VAL A 240 -7.12 10.01 5.16
CA VAL A 240 -7.71 8.97 4.32
C VAL A 240 -8.19 7.82 5.21
N LYS A 241 -9.40 7.33 4.94
CA LYS A 241 -9.99 6.17 5.61
C LYS A 241 -10.70 5.29 4.59
N ASN A 242 -10.30 4.03 4.39
CA ASN A 242 -9.01 3.44 4.76
C ASN A 242 -8.19 2.98 3.55
N PHE A 243 -8.77 3.03 2.35
CA PHE A 243 -8.04 2.85 1.11
C PHE A 243 -8.10 4.10 0.23
N PHE A 244 -7.04 4.31 -0.53
CA PHE A 244 -7.02 5.19 -1.68
C PHE A 244 -6.59 4.40 -2.92
N TYR A 245 -7.33 4.59 -4.01
CA TYR A 245 -7.09 3.95 -5.29
C TYR A 245 -6.86 4.97 -6.39
N PHE A 246 -5.92 4.68 -7.27
CA PHE A 246 -5.69 5.46 -8.48
C PHE A 246 -5.59 4.55 -9.70
N ASP A 247 -6.26 4.91 -10.80
CA ASP A 247 -6.16 4.20 -12.08
C ASP A 247 -5.96 5.22 -13.22
N VAL A 248 -4.87 5.09 -13.99
CA VAL A 248 -4.58 5.95 -15.14
C VAL A 248 -5.66 5.84 -16.23
N ALA A 249 -6.35 4.70 -16.35
CA ALA A 249 -7.33 4.49 -17.41
C ALA A 249 -8.54 5.44 -17.33
N ASP A 250 -8.90 5.90 -16.13
CA ASP A 250 -9.93 6.93 -15.95
C ASP A 250 -9.40 8.21 -15.28
N GLY A 251 -8.13 8.21 -14.85
CA GLY A 251 -7.45 9.34 -14.22
C GLY A 251 -7.98 9.68 -12.83
N LYS A 252 -8.72 8.79 -12.18
CA LYS A 252 -9.39 9.09 -10.90
C LYS A 252 -8.62 8.56 -9.71
N GLY A 253 -8.53 9.41 -8.69
CA GLY A 253 -8.20 9.03 -7.32
C GLY A 253 -9.49 8.88 -6.49
N VAL A 254 -9.72 7.73 -5.87
CA VAL A 254 -10.93 7.44 -5.08
C VAL A 254 -10.54 6.95 -3.70
N ILE A 255 -11.18 7.52 -2.67
CA ILE A 255 -11.08 7.04 -1.28
C ILE A 255 -12.21 6.05 -1.04
N GLU A 256 -11.87 4.87 -0.52
CA GLU A 256 -12.83 3.84 -0.12
C GLU A 256 -12.72 3.63 1.40
N ASP A 257 -13.78 4.00 2.13
CA ASP A 257 -13.94 3.69 3.55
C ASP A 257 -14.56 2.30 3.68
N ILE A 258 -13.71 1.28 3.73
CA ILE A 258 -14.14 -0.11 3.84
C ILE A 258 -14.50 -0.37 5.31
N PRO A 259 -15.79 -0.63 5.63
CA PRO A 259 -16.22 -0.84 7.01
C PRO A 259 -15.60 -2.13 7.57
N PRO A 260 -15.49 -2.27 8.91
CA PRO A 260 -15.14 -3.57 9.48
C PRO A 260 -16.19 -4.63 9.08
N PRO A 261 -15.79 -5.91 8.98
CA PRO A 261 -16.72 -6.98 8.68
C PRO A 261 -17.83 -7.02 9.74
N PRO A 262 -19.08 -7.35 9.35
CA PRO A 262 -20.15 -7.52 10.31
C PRO A 262 -19.77 -8.59 11.35
N PRO A 263 -20.18 -8.44 12.62
CA PRO A 263 -19.89 -9.44 13.65
C PRO A 263 -20.38 -10.82 13.18
N ALA A 264 -19.54 -11.84 13.38
CA ALA A 264 -19.91 -13.21 13.07
C ALA A 264 -21.22 -13.56 13.79
N LYS A 265 -22.21 -14.04 13.01
CA LYS A 265 -23.50 -14.51 13.54
C LYS A 265 -23.35 -15.83 14.28
#